data_AF-A0A382VEI9-F1
#
_entry.id   AF-A0A382VEI9-F1
#
_cell.length_a   1.000
_cell.length_b   1.000
_cell.length_c   1.000
_cell.angle_alpha   90.00
_cell.angle_beta   90.00
_cell.angle_gamma   90.00
#
_symmetry.space_group_name_H-M   'P 1'
#
loop_
_entity.id
_entity.type
_entity.pdbx_description
1 polymer ?
#
loop_
_entity_poly.entity_id
_entity_poly.type
_entity_poly.pdbx_seq_one_letter_code
_entity_poly.pdbx_strand_id
1 'polypeptide(L)' 'MRSIHDWLDEYGESHQNPINKMIHWICVPLIMLSLMGLLWTIPTPLNLTLISGVPLNWTFLFIVFCIIFYSRL' A
#
# COMPACT_ATOMS: atom_id res chain seq x y z
N MET A 1 22.79 8.09 -8.80
CA MET A 1 21.75 7.43 -7.98
C MET A 1 20.96 6.54 -8.91
N ARG A 2 20.61 5.31 -8.49
CA ARG A 2 19.77 4.40 -9.29
C ARG A 2 18.36 4.96 -9.43
N SER A 3 17.76 4.82 -10.60
CA SER A 3 16.37 5.22 -10.86
C SER A 3 15.39 4.25 -10.19
N ILE A 4 14.14 4.67 -9.99
CA ILE A 4 13.10 3.77 -9.47
C ILE A 4 12.83 2.60 -10.43
N HIS A 5 12.98 2.79 -11.74
CA HIS A 5 12.85 1.72 -12.73
C HIS A 5 13.95 0.67 -12.55
N ASP A 6 15.20 1.09 -12.28
CA ASP A 6 16.31 0.17 -12.05
C ASP A 6 16.04 -0.78 -10.87
N TRP A 7 15.33 -0.29 -9.84
CA TRP A 7 14.95 -1.09 -8.67
C TRP A 7 13.79 -2.04 -8.99
N LEU A 8 12.81 -1.58 -9.79
CA LEU A 8 11.67 -2.41 -10.20
C LEU A 8 12.09 -3.53 -11.15
N ASP A 9 13.04 -3.27 -12.04
CA ASP A 9 13.58 -4.26 -12.97
C ASP A 9 14.29 -5.38 -12.21
N GLU A 10 15.19 -5.04 -11.29
CA GLU A 10 15.89 -6.02 -10.44
C GLU A 10 14.91 -6.82 -9.55
N TYR A 11 13.90 -6.15 -8.99
CA TYR A 11 12.82 -6.84 -8.28
C TYR A 11 12.09 -7.84 -9.20
N GLY A 12 11.81 -7.45 -10.44
CA GLY A 12 11.16 -8.29 -11.45
C GLY A 12 11.97 -9.54 -11.82
N GLU A 13 13.30 -9.48 -11.83
CA GLU A 13 14.16 -10.64 -12.13
C GLU A 13 13.95 -11.79 -11.11
N SER A 14 13.80 -11.45 -9.84
CA SER A 14 13.52 -12.44 -8.78
C SER A 14 12.08 -12.96 -8.78
N HIS A 15 11.18 -12.31 -9.51
CA HIS A 15 9.75 -12.64 -9.58
C HIS A 15 9.39 -13.21 -10.95
N GLN A 16 10.03 -14.31 -11.36
CA GLN A 16 9.70 -15.00 -12.62
C GLN A 16 8.95 -16.32 -12.45
N ASN A 17 9.12 -17.00 -11.30
CA ASN A 17 8.49 -18.30 -11.05
C ASN A 17 6.95 -18.18 -11.03
N PRO A 18 6.23 -18.95 -11.87
CA PRO A 18 4.77 -18.82 -12.03
C PRO A 18 3.98 -19.21 -10.78
N ILE A 19 4.45 -20.18 -10.00
CA ILE A 19 3.80 -20.59 -8.75
C ILE A 19 3.94 -19.49 -7.70
N ASN A 20 5.14 -18.91 -7.56
CA ASN A 20 5.37 -17.80 -6.63
C ASN A 20 4.52 -16.59 -7.00
N LYS A 21 4.39 -16.27 -8.30
CA LYS A 21 3.49 -15.21 -8.78
C LYS A 21 2.05 -15.47 -8.36
N MET A 22 1.55 -16.69 -8.58
CA MET A 22 0.18 -17.06 -8.21
C MET A 22 -0.08 -16.89 -6.71
N ILE A 23 0.87 -17.32 -5.86
CA ILE A 23 0.78 -17.11 -4.41
C ILE A 23 0.78 -15.61 -4.08
N HIS A 24 1.70 -14.84 -4.67
CA HIS A 24 1.77 -13.39 -4.44
C HIS A 24 0.48 -12.67 -4.82
N TRP A 25 -0.19 -13.07 -5.90
CA TRP A 25 -1.46 -12.47 -6.32
C TRP A 25 -2.58 -12.59 -5.27
N ILE A 26 -2.50 -13.56 -4.36
CA ILE A 26 -3.43 -13.72 -3.24
C ILE A 26 -2.85 -13.08 -1.97
N CYS A 27 -1.59 -13.37 -1.65
CA CYS A 27 -0.96 -12.93 -0.41
C CYS A 27 -0.74 -11.42 -0.34
N VAL A 28 -0.32 -10.76 -1.44
CA VAL A 28 -0.08 -9.30 -1.42
C VAL A 28 -1.36 -8.53 -1.10
N PRO A 29 -2.51 -8.76 -1.77
CA PRO A 29 -3.76 -8.10 -1.41
C PRO A 29 -4.17 -8.32 0.04
N LEU A 30 -4.03 -9.55 0.55
CA LEU A 30 -4.39 -9.87 1.95
C LEU A 30 -3.46 -9.20 2.96
N ILE A 31 -2.16 -9.12 2.67
CA ILE A 31 -1.20 -8.38 3.49
C ILE A 31 -1.55 -6.89 3.50
N MET A 32 -1.88 -6.31 2.34
CA MET A 32 -2.28 -4.90 2.24
C MET A 32 -3.57 -4.61 3.00
N LEU A 33 -4.57 -5.49 2.90
CA LEU A 33 -5.80 -5.40 3.70
C LEU A 33 -5.49 -5.46 5.20
N SER A 34 -4.60 -6.37 5.61
CA SER A 34 -4.21 -6.53 7.01
C SER A 34 -3.48 -5.28 7.52
N LEU A 35 -2.55 -4.73 6.74
CA LEU A 35 -1.86 -3.47 7.03
C LEU A 35 -2.85 -2.31 7.18
N MET A 36 -3.79 -2.15 6.25
CA MET A 36 -4.81 -1.12 6.32
C MET A 36 -5.68 -1.24 7.57
N GLY A 37 -6.05 -2.47 7.95
CA GLY A 37 -6.79 -2.76 9.19
C GLY A 37 -5.98 -2.41 10.43
N LEU A 38 -4.69 -2.76 10.47
CA LEU A 38 -3.78 -2.40 11.56
C LEU A 38 -3.61 -0.88 11.69
N LEU A 39 -3.46 -0.16 10.57
CA LEU A 39 -3.41 1.30 10.59
C LEU A 39 -4.72 1.93 11.06
N TRP A 40 -5.85 1.27 10.80
CA TRP A 40 -7.18 1.73 11.21
C TRP A 40 -7.37 1.66 12.73
N THR A 41 -6.72 0.71 13.41
CA THR A 41 -6.84 0.56 14.86
C THR A 41 -6.01 1.58 15.65
N ILE A 42 -5.07 2.27 15.00
CA ILE A 42 -4.24 3.28 15.66
C ILE A 42 -5.13 4.48 15.99
N PRO A 43 -5.21 4.90 17.27
CA PRO A 43 -6.05 6.02 17.67
C PRO A 43 -5.56 7.32 17.00
N THR A 44 -6.51 8.10 16.51
CA THR A 44 -6.26 9.38 15.85
C THR A 44 -6.55 10.53 16.81
N PRO A 45 -5.62 11.46 17.03
CA PRO A 45 -5.82 12.55 17.99
C PRO A 45 -6.85 13.59 17.52
N LEU A 46 -7.15 13.65 16.21
CA LEU A 46 -8.12 14.55 15.63
C LEU A 46 -9.43 13.82 15.31
N ASN A 47 -10.55 14.39 15.77
CA ASN A 47 -11.90 13.95 15.41
C ASN A 47 -12.33 14.56 14.06
N LEU A 48 -11.53 14.36 13.02
CA LEU A 48 -11.89 14.75 11.66
C LEU A 48 -12.67 13.63 10.99
N THR A 49 -13.75 13.99 10.31
CA THR A 49 -14.56 13.05 9.52
C THR A 49 -14.66 13.56 8.09
N LEU A 50 -14.66 12.62 7.14
CA LEU A 50 -14.98 12.91 5.74
C LEU A 50 -16.46 13.26 5.61
N ILE A 51 -16.85 13.83 4.46
CA ILE A 51 -18.24 14.21 4.15
C ILE A 51 -19.22 13.02 4.31
N SER A 52 -18.73 11.79 4.15
CA SER A 52 -19.47 10.54 4.34
C SER A 52 -19.60 10.06 5.79
N GLY A 53 -19.09 10.82 6.77
CA GLY A 53 -19.06 10.43 8.18
C GLY A 53 -17.98 9.41 8.55
N VAL A 54 -17.12 9.04 7.59
CA VAL A 54 -15.99 8.12 7.82
C VAL A 54 -14.85 8.88 8.54
N PRO A 55 -14.29 8.36 9.64
CA PRO A 55 -13.20 9.03 10.35
C PRO A 55 -11.96 9.12 9.46
N LEU A 56 -11.32 10.29 9.46
CA LEU A 56 -10.04 10.49 8.80
C LEU A 56 -8.95 9.93 9.72
N ASN A 57 -8.27 8.88 9.27
CA ASN A 57 -7.28 8.17 10.07
C ASN A 57 -5.96 7.91 9.34
N TRP A 58 -5.07 7.19 10.02
CA TRP A 58 -3.74 6.83 9.51
C TRP A 58 -3.80 6.01 8.21
N THR A 59 -4.82 5.15 8.05
CA THR A 59 -5.04 4.41 6.80
C THR A 59 -5.31 5.35 5.63
N PHE A 60 -6.12 6.39 5.83
CA PHE A 60 -6.38 7.38 4.79
C PHE A 60 -5.12 8.15 4.39
N LEU A 61 -4.34 8.61 5.38
CA LEU A 61 -3.06 9.28 5.13
C LEU A 61 -2.09 8.40 4.36
N PHE A 62 -2.00 7.13 4.72
CA PHE A 62 -1.17 6.14 4.03
C PHE A 62 -1.61 5.96 2.57
N ILE A 63 -2.92 5.83 2.30
CA ILE A 63 -3.46 5.71 0.94
C ILE A 63 -3.13 6.95 0.11
N VAL A 64 -3.31 8.16 0.65
CA VAL A 64 -2.98 9.41 -0.06
C VAL A 64 -1.50 9.45 -0.42
N PHE A 65 -0.62 9.07 0.50
CA PHE A 65 0.81 8.99 0.24
C PHE A 65 1.13 7.99 -0.88
N CYS A 66 0.54 6.80 -0.86
CA CYS A 66 0.68 5.80 -1.92
C CYS A 66 0.21 6.34 -3.28
N ILE A 67 -0.95 6.99 -3.34
CA ILE A 67 -1.47 7.58 -4.58
C ILE A 67 -0.49 8.61 -5.14
N ILE A 68 0.03 9.51 -4.30
CA ILE A 68 1.02 10.51 -4.73
C ILE A 68 2.27 9.80 -5.28
N PHE A 69 2.79 8.80 -4.58
CA PHE A 69 3.95 8.04 -5.02
C PHE A 69 3.71 7.37 -6.38
N TYR A 70 2.63 6.61 -6.53
CA TYR A 70 2.31 5.90 -7.78
C TYR A 70 1.91 6.83 -8.92
N SER A 71 1.37 8.02 -8.65
CA SER A 71 1.07 9.01 -9.70
C SER A 71 2.31 9.62 -10.33
N ARG A 72 3.46 9.53 -9.64
CA ARG A 72 4.76 10.02 -10.13
C ARG A 72 5.65 8.93 -10.72
N LEU A 73 5.28 7.67 -10.50
CA LEU A 73 6.03 6.48 -10.92
C LEU A 73 5.64 6.06 -12.33
#